data_AF-A0A662R745-F1
#
_entry.id   AF-A0A662R745-F1
#
_cell.length_a   1.000
_cell.length_b   1.000
_cell.length_c   1.000
_cell.angle_alpha   90.00
_cell.angle_beta   90.00
_cell.angle_gamma   90.00
#
_symmetry.space_group_name_H-M   'P 1'
#
loop_
_entity.id
_entity.type
_entity.pdbx_description
1 polymer ?
#
loop_
_entity_poly.entity_id
_entity_poly.type
_entity_poly.pdbx_seq_one_letter_code
_entity_poly.pdbx_strand_id
1 'polypeptide(L)'
;MNKKLLLFKRKKAKELHEKGWSKREIARHLLASKNSVGKWVQMDESEISSDNRGWEKGKSRKYTPETKQQIMKTRLAKKSRNPL
;
A
#
# COMPACT_ATOMS: atom_id res chain seq x y z
N MET A 1 -5.38 -1.92 -8.06
CA MET A 1 -4.13 -2.40 -8.69
C MET A 1 -3.39 -3.28 -7.69
N ASN A 2 -2.97 -4.48 -8.09
CA ASN A 2 -2.18 -5.37 -7.24
C ASN A 2 -0.83 -4.70 -6.89
N LYS A 3 -0.44 -4.70 -5.60
CA LYS A 3 0.81 -4.07 -5.13
C LYS A 3 2.04 -4.61 -5.87
N LYS A 4 2.12 -5.93 -6.08
CA LYS A 4 3.23 -6.57 -6.81
C LYS A 4 3.34 -6.04 -8.25
N LEU A 5 2.19 -5.95 -8.93
CA LEU A 5 2.14 -5.42 -10.30
C LEU A 5 2.56 -3.95 -10.37
N LEU A 6 2.24 -3.15 -9.35
CA LEU A 6 2.67 -1.76 -9.30
C LEU A 6 4.17 -1.60 -9.14
N LEU A 7 4.77 -2.33 -8.20
CA LEU A 7 6.21 -2.30 -8.00
C LEU A 7 6.95 -2.74 -9.27
N PHE A 8 6.45 -3.78 -9.93
CA PHE A 8 6.96 -4.20 -11.24
C PHE A 8 6.89 -3.06 -12.28
N LYS A 9 5.74 -2.41 -12.44
CA LYS A 9 5.60 -1.30 -13.41
C LYS A 9 6.49 -0.11 -13.06
N ARG A 10 6.67 0.23 -11.78
CA ARG A 10 7.58 1.30 -11.33
C ARG A 10 9.01 1.00 -11.73
N LYS A 11 9.51 -0.19 -11.35
CA LYS A 11 10.87 -0.62 -11.67
C LYS A 11 11.10 -0.66 -13.18
N LYS A 12 10.15 -1.22 -13.94
CA LYS A 12 10.25 -1.29 -15.40
C LYS A 12 10.22 0.07 -16.07
N ALA A 13 9.42 1.02 -15.55
CA ALA A 13 9.38 2.37 -16.09
C ALA A 13 10.73 3.08 -15.94
N LYS A 14 11.41 2.94 -14.80
CA LYS A 14 12.74 3.51 -14.58
C LYS A 14 13.80 2.88 -15.50
N GLU A 15 13.83 1.54 -15.58
CA GLU A 15 14.73 0.81 -16.49
C GLU A 15 14.56 1.25 -17.95
N LEU A 16 13.32 1.38 -18.43
CA LEU A 16 13.04 1.81 -19.81
C LEU A 16 13.43 3.28 -20.05
N HIS A 17 13.25 4.13 -19.04
CA HIS A 17 13.64 5.54 -19.13
C HIS A 17 15.18 5.69 -19.17
N GLU A 18 15.91 4.89 -18.40
CA GLU A 18 17.38 4.82 -18.46
C GLU A 18 17.87 4.32 -19.82
N LYS A 19 17.09 3.47 -20.50
CA LYS A 19 17.32 3.04 -21.89
C LYS A 19 16.90 4.09 -22.94
N GLY A 20 16.51 5.29 -22.53
CA GLY A 20 16.18 6.40 -23.41
C GLY A 20 14.74 6.42 -23.94
N TRP A 21 13.85 5.55 -23.44
CA TRP A 21 12.45 5.56 -23.89
C TRP A 21 11.71 6.80 -23.38
N SER A 22 10.84 7.36 -24.21
CA SER A 22 10.00 8.49 -23.79
C SER A 22 8.93 8.03 -22.80
N LYS A 23 8.52 8.94 -21.91
CA LYS A 23 7.41 8.70 -20.95
C LYS A 23 6.12 8.23 -21.64
N ARG A 24 5.87 8.64 -22.89
CA ARG A 24 4.69 8.26 -23.67
C ARG A 24 4.80 6.84 -24.23
N GLU A 25 5.97 6.41 -24.67
CA GLU A 25 6.21 5.01 -25.07
C GLU A 25 6.10 4.07 -23.89
N ILE A 26 6.71 4.43 -22.76
CA ILE A 26 6.63 3.66 -21.51
C ILE A 26 5.18 3.53 -21.05
N ALA A 27 4.40 4.61 -21.10
CA ALA A 27 2.98 4.61 -20.73
C ALA A 27 2.16 3.64 -21.58
N ARG A 28 2.37 3.64 -22.91
CA ARG A 28 1.73 2.68 -23.83
C ARG A 28 2.16 1.24 -23.54
N HIS A 29 3.46 1.01 -23.37
CA HIS A 29 4.02 -0.32 -23.13
C HIS A 29 3.55 -0.94 -21.80
N LEU A 30 3.52 -0.13 -20.73
CA LEU A 30 3.14 -0.58 -19.39
C LEU A 30 1.63 -0.50 -19.12
N LEU A 31 0.82 -0.07 -20.09
CA LEU A 31 -0.62 0.18 -19.91
C LEU A 31 -0.88 1.03 -18.66
N ALA A 32 -0.24 2.20 -18.62
CA ALA A 32 -0.26 3.12 -17.49
C ALA A 32 -0.42 4.56 -17.99
N SER A 33 -0.89 5.46 -17.12
CA SER A 33 -0.99 6.87 -17.50
C SER A 33 0.40 7.51 -17.61
N LYS A 34 0.57 8.47 -18.53
CA LYS A 34 1.80 9.27 -18.67
C LYS A 34 2.18 9.95 -17.34
N ASN A 35 1.20 10.41 -16.58
CA ASN A 35 1.42 11.06 -15.28
C ASN A 35 1.99 10.08 -14.25
N SER A 36 1.46 8.85 -14.21
CA SER A 36 2.00 7.80 -13.34
C SER A 36 3.46 7.49 -13.69
N VAL A 37 3.76 7.30 -14.97
CA VAL A 37 5.12 7.05 -15.46
C VAL A 37 6.05 8.22 -15.11
N GLY A 38 5.61 9.45 -15.31
CA GLY A 38 6.38 10.64 -14.96
C GLY A 38 6.81 10.67 -13.51
N LYS A 39 5.91 10.29 -12.59
CA LYS A 39 6.23 10.14 -11.16
C LYS A 39 7.22 9.00 -10.94
N TRP A 40 6.96 7.81 -11.48
CA TRP A 40 7.79 6.62 -11.22
C TRP A 40 9.24 6.76 -11.67
N VAL A 41 9.48 7.44 -12.79
CA VAL A 41 10.83 7.71 -13.29
C VAL A 41 11.62 8.65 -12.37
N GLN A 42 10.93 9.53 -11.64
CA GLN A 42 11.53 10.48 -10.70
C GLN A 42 11.61 9.93 -9.26
N MET A 43 11.10 8.72 -9.01
CA MET A 43 11.12 8.12 -7.67
C MET A 43 12.51 7.57 -7.33
N ASP A 44 12.86 7.71 -6.06
CA ASP A 44 14.06 7.08 -5.49
C ASP A 44 13.91 5.55 -5.43
N GLU A 45 15.05 4.84 -5.41
CA GLU A 45 15.09 3.38 -5.45
C GLU A 45 14.36 2.72 -4.25
N SER A 46 14.39 3.39 -3.09
CA SER A 46 13.68 2.99 -1.88
C SER A 46 12.15 3.05 -2.03
N GLU A 47 11.63 4.02 -2.79
CA GLU A 47 10.19 4.19 -3.02
C GLU A 47 9.66 3.34 -4.18
N ILE A 48 10.55 2.95 -5.10
CA ILE A 48 10.21 2.04 -6.21
C ILE A 48 9.92 0.63 -5.71
N SER A 49 10.64 0.20 -4.68
CA SER A 49 10.57 -1.15 -4.12
C SER A 49 9.49 -1.32 -3.04
N SER A 50 8.87 -0.23 -2.57
CA SER A 50 7.86 -0.26 -1.52
C SER A 50 6.54 0.42 -1.92
N ASP A 51 5.41 -0.17 -1.48
CA ASP A 51 4.09 0.45 -1.60
C ASP A 51 3.43 0.53 -0.23
N ASN A 52 3.71 1.64 0.46
CA ASN A 52 3.21 1.96 1.79
C ASN A 52 1.76 2.47 1.78
N ARG A 53 1.10 2.46 0.61
CA ARG A 53 -0.32 2.84 0.52
C ARG A 53 -1.22 1.75 1.11
N GLY A 54 -2.27 2.20 1.77
CA GLY A 54 -3.27 1.35 2.41
C GLY A 54 -2.85 0.93 3.83
N TRP A 55 -3.83 0.88 4.72
CA TRP A 55 -3.65 0.40 6.09
C TRP A 55 -3.51 -1.12 6.08
N GLU A 56 -2.62 -1.68 6.90
CA GLU A 56 -2.56 -3.13 7.08
C GLU A 56 -3.92 -3.64 7.57
N LYS A 57 -4.50 -4.55 6.80
CA LYS A 57 -5.78 -5.17 7.13
C LYS A 57 -5.64 -5.87 8.48
N GLY A 58 -6.51 -5.53 9.44
CA GLY A 58 -6.52 -6.10 10.80
C GLY A 58 -6.00 -5.16 11.90
N LYS A 59 -5.24 -4.11 11.56
CA LYS A 59 -4.85 -3.08 12.54
C LYS A 59 -5.96 -2.05 12.70
N SER A 60 -6.42 -1.86 13.93
CA SER A 60 -7.42 -0.82 14.24
C SER A 60 -6.77 0.55 14.15
N ARG A 61 -7.47 1.52 13.55
CA ARG A 61 -7.02 2.92 13.52
C ARG A 61 -7.22 3.63 14.87
N LYS A 62 -8.21 3.19 15.65
CA LYS A 62 -8.69 3.88 16.85
C LYS A 62 -8.18 3.26 18.15
N TYR A 63 -7.93 1.96 18.16
CA TYR A 63 -7.68 1.22 19.40
C TYR A 63 -6.34 0.53 19.35
N THR A 64 -5.49 0.87 20.33
CA THR A 64 -4.25 0.14 20.61
C THR A 64 -4.58 -1.32 21.02
N PRO A 65 -3.61 -2.25 20.92
CA PRO A 65 -3.79 -3.62 21.39
C PRO A 65 -4.27 -3.69 22.85
N GLU A 66 -3.73 -2.86 23.73
CA GLU A 66 -4.14 -2.78 25.14
C GLU A 66 -5.59 -2.33 25.28
N THR A 67 -5.99 -1.29 24.53
CA THR A 67 -7.37 -0.79 24.54
C THR A 67 -8.34 -1.89 24.07
N LYS A 68 -7.96 -2.67 23.05
CA LYS A 68 -8.76 -3.83 22.61
C LYS A 68 -8.91 -4.87 23.72
N GLN A 69 -7.83 -5.19 24.43
CA GLN A 69 -7.87 -6.13 25.55
C GLN A 69 -8.76 -5.61 26.69
N GLN A 70 -8.69 -4.32 27.01
CA GLN A 70 -9.51 -3.71 28.07
C GLN A 70 -11.01 -3.72 27.70
N ILE A 71 -11.34 -3.45 26.44
CA ILE A 71 -12.72 -3.57 25.92
C ILE A 71 -13.20 -5.03 26.01
N MET A 72 -12.36 -5.99 25.65
CA MET A 72 -12.70 -7.42 25.76
C MET A 72 -12.97 -7.83 27.21
N LYS A 73 -12.08 -7.47 28.16
CA LYS A 73 -12.26 -7.73 29.59
C LYS A 73 -13.58 -7.13 30.10
N THR A 74 -13.88 -5.89 29.73
CA THR A 74 -15.12 -5.21 30.11
C THR A 74 -16.35 -5.94 29.58
N ARG A 75 -16.33 -6.42 28.32
CA ARG A 75 -17.42 -7.19 27.72
C ARG A 75 -17.65 -8.53 28.42
N LEU A 76 -16.57 -9.27 28.70
CA LEU A 76 -16.64 -10.54 29.44
C LEU A 76 -17.22 -10.34 30.84
N ALA A 77 -16.75 -9.32 31.56
CA ALA A 77 -17.24 -8.99 32.90
C ALA A 77 -18.70 -8.51 32.93
N LYS A 78 -19.21 -7.91 31.85
CA LYS A 78 -20.64 -7.58 31.72
C LYS A 78 -21.47 -8.84 31.44
N LYS A 79 -20.97 -9.74 30.59
CA LYS A 79 -21.64 -11.00 30.28
C LYS A 79 -21.76 -11.92 31.50
N SER A 80 -20.72 -12.00 32.33
CA SER A 80 -20.76 -12.81 33.56
C SER A 80 -21.70 -12.25 34.64
N ARG A 81 -22.02 -10.95 34.59
CA ARG A 81 -22.94 -10.29 35.55
C ARG A 81 -24.42 -10.39 35.16
N ASN A 82 -24.71 -10.67 33.89
CA ASN A 82 -26.06 -11.00 33.41
C ASN A 82 -25.98 -12.36 32.68
N PRO A 83 -25.77 -13.46 33.42
CA PRO A 83 -26.02 -14.77 32.86
C PRO A 83 -27.53 -14.90 32.68
N LEU A 84 -27.99 -15.04 31.43
CA LEU A 84 -29.33 -15.55 31.17
C LEU A 84 -29.43 -16.98 31.70
#